data_AF-A0A651H794-F1
#
_entry.id   AF-A0A651H794-F1
#
_cell.length_a   1.000
_cell.length_b   1.000
_cell.length_c   1.000
_cell.angle_alpha   90.00
_cell.angle_beta   90.00
_cell.angle_gamma   90.00
#
_symmetry.space_group_name_H-M   'P 1'
#
loop_
_entity.id
_entity.type
_entity.pdbx_description
1 polymer ?
#
loop_
_entity_poly.entity_id
_entity_poly.type
_entity_poly.pdbx_seq_one_letter_code
_entity_poly.pdbx_strand_id
1 'polypeptide(L)'
;MPKGDSGRTEFRVIDAMDHPQSGRILRVKLKDGPAPSVRSLKGTTLRARSPRGDEGQVTVLGFSLTGGKVTDARFRETGRLDLHVEEESDPPVSLRWILSAGA
;
A
#
# COMPACT_ATOMS: atom_id res chain seq x y z
N MET A 1 -23.60 13.47 4.38
CA MET A 1 -22.79 12.72 5.37
C MET A 1 -21.38 13.31 5.32
N PRO A 2 -20.87 13.94 6.38
CA PRO A 2 -19.54 14.53 6.33
C PRO A 2 -18.51 13.40 6.29
N LYS A 3 -17.72 13.28 5.22
CA LYS A 3 -16.49 12.49 5.25
C LYS A 3 -15.56 13.24 6.19
N GLY A 4 -15.41 12.72 7.41
CA GLY A 4 -14.44 13.25 8.37
C GLY A 4 -13.09 13.36 7.69
N ASP A 5 -12.54 14.57 7.69
CA ASP A 5 -11.18 14.85 7.32
C ASP A 5 -10.27 14.25 8.41
N SER A 6 -10.05 12.96 8.32
CA SER A 6 -8.90 12.31 8.92
C SER A 6 -7.96 12.09 7.75
N GLY A 7 -6.76 12.68 7.76
CA GLY A 7 -5.74 12.59 6.69
C GLY A 7 -5.20 11.18 6.39
N ARG A 8 -5.99 10.16 6.70
CA ARG A 8 -5.78 8.75 6.44
C ARG A 8 -5.85 8.48 4.95
N THR A 9 -4.78 7.89 4.43
CA THR A 9 -4.72 7.46 3.04
C THR A 9 -5.11 5.99 2.95
N GLU A 10 -6.02 5.64 2.04
CA GLU A 10 -6.39 4.27 1.74
C GLU A 10 -5.90 3.84 0.35
N PHE A 11 -5.33 2.64 0.30
CA PHE A 11 -4.95 1.97 -0.92
C PHE A 11 -5.70 0.65 -1.04
N ARG A 12 -6.10 0.30 -2.26
CA ARG A 12 -6.61 -1.02 -2.60
C ARG A 12 -5.51 -1.85 -3.25
N VAL A 13 -5.30 -3.05 -2.75
CA VAL A 13 -4.42 -4.04 -3.38
C VAL A 13 -5.08 -4.55 -4.68
N ILE A 14 -4.38 -4.37 -5.78
CA ILE A 14 -4.80 -4.79 -7.13
C ILE A 14 -3.98 -5.97 -7.65
N ASP A 15 -2.85 -6.26 -7.02
CA ASP A 15 -2.00 -7.43 -7.30
C ASP A 15 -1.11 -7.72 -6.09
N ALA A 16 -0.75 -9.00 -5.90
CA ALA A 16 0.16 -9.43 -4.83
C ALA A 16 1.03 -10.58 -5.35
N MET A 17 2.36 -10.43 -5.21
CA MET A 17 3.34 -11.37 -5.74
C MET A 17 4.47 -11.57 -4.73
N ASP A 18 5.13 -12.72 -4.75
CA ASP A 18 6.31 -12.95 -3.94
C ASP A 18 7.52 -12.20 -4.51
N HIS A 19 8.33 -11.59 -3.65
CA HIS A 19 9.59 -11.00 -4.07
C HIS A 19 10.65 -12.11 -4.18
N PRO A 20 11.57 -12.09 -5.18
CA PRO A 20 12.52 -13.19 -5.41
C PRO A 20 13.49 -13.50 -4.26
N GLN A 21 13.66 -12.57 -3.32
CA GLN A 21 14.61 -12.68 -2.20
C GLN A 21 13.88 -12.80 -0.85
N SER A 22 13.05 -11.81 -0.50
CA SER A 22 12.29 -11.78 0.75
C SER A 22 11.14 -10.77 0.67
N GLY A 23 10.10 -10.99 1.47
CA GLY A 23 8.91 -10.15 1.49
C GLY A 23 8.02 -10.34 0.25
N ARG A 24 7.11 -9.38 0.03
CA ARG A 24 6.19 -9.41 -1.11
C ARG A 24 6.13 -8.09 -1.85
N ILE A 25 5.71 -8.16 -3.11
CA ILE A 25 5.39 -7.01 -3.94
C ILE A 25 3.86 -6.86 -3.95
N LEU A 26 3.36 -5.76 -3.39
CA LEU A 26 1.96 -5.38 -3.45
C LEU A 26 1.78 -4.27 -4.48
N ARG A 27 1.02 -4.53 -5.54
CA ARG A 27 0.55 -3.45 -6.41
C ARG A 27 -0.70 -2.86 -5.81
N VAL A 28 -0.69 -1.56 -5.62
CA VAL A 28 -1.77 -0.83 -4.97
C VAL A 28 -2.26 0.32 -5.81
N LYS A 29 -3.55 0.65 -5.64
CA LYS A 29 -4.19 1.83 -6.20
C LYS A 29 -4.75 2.70 -5.08
N LEU A 30 -4.44 3.99 -5.10
CA LEU A 30 -5.04 4.98 -4.21
C LEU A 30 -6.57 4.93 -4.36
N LYS A 31 -7.24 4.75 -3.22
CA LYS A 31 -8.70 4.58 -3.13
C LYS A 31 -9.36 5.82 -2.54
N ASP A 32 -8.80 6.35 -1.45
CA ASP A 32 -9.33 7.51 -0.74
C ASP A 32 -8.21 8.25 -0.01
N GLY A 33 -8.43 9.54 0.28
CA GLY A 33 -7.45 10.40 0.94
C GLY A 33 -6.40 11.02 0.00
N PRO A 34 -5.56 11.94 0.52
CA PRO A 34 -4.50 12.58 -0.25
C PRO A 34 -3.43 11.55 -0.64
N ALA A 35 -2.82 11.73 -1.82
CA ALA A 35 -1.66 10.92 -2.21
C ALA A 35 -0.45 11.29 -1.33
N PRO A 36 0.09 10.39 -0.47
CA PRO A 36 1.28 10.66 0.31
C PRO A 36 2.51 10.75 -0.59
N SER A 37 3.57 11.39 -0.10
CA SER A 37 4.86 11.33 -0.78
C SER A 37 5.39 9.89 -0.79
N VAL A 38 6.08 9.52 -1.87
CA VAL A 38 6.78 8.23 -1.99
C VAL A 38 7.79 8.09 -0.85
N ARG A 39 8.47 9.18 -0.49
CA ARG A 39 9.43 9.18 0.62
C ARG A 39 8.76 8.86 1.96
N SER A 40 7.59 9.43 2.24
CA SER A 40 6.88 9.21 3.51
C SER A 40 6.29 7.82 3.65
N LEU A 41 6.10 7.07 2.55
CA LEU A 41 5.63 5.68 2.62
C LEU A 41 6.75 4.71 2.99
N LYS A 42 8.00 4.97 2.59
CA LYS A 42 9.12 4.07 2.89
C LYS A 42 9.38 3.99 4.39
N GLY A 43 9.45 2.76 4.91
CA GLY A 43 9.65 2.46 6.33
C GLY A 43 8.40 2.57 7.19
N THR A 44 7.23 2.87 6.59
CA THR A 44 5.98 2.95 7.34
C THR A 44 5.28 1.60 7.42
N THR A 45 4.59 1.37 8.53
CA THR A 45 3.69 0.24 8.71
C THR A 45 2.27 0.63 8.37
N LEU A 46 1.66 -0.09 7.43
CA LEU A 46 0.30 0.09 6.99
C LEU A 46 -0.58 -0.99 7.62
N ARG A 47 -1.76 -0.60 8.09
CA ARG A 47 -2.78 -1.57 8.51
C ARG A 47 -3.42 -2.17 7.27
N ALA A 48 -3.46 -3.49 7.19
CA ALA A 48 -4.08 -4.24 6.12
C ALA A 48 -5.42 -4.82 6.61
N ARG A 49 -6.48 -4.72 5.79
CA ARG A 49 -7.79 -5.32 6.07
C ARG A 49 -8.29 -6.11 4.86
N SER A 50 -8.66 -7.37 5.09
CA SER A 50 -9.21 -8.25 4.07
C SER A 50 -10.67 -7.92 3.75
N PRO A 51 -11.18 -8.31 2.57
CA PRO A 51 -12.62 -8.23 2.28
C PRO A 51 -13.50 -9.07 3.21
N ARG A 52 -12.91 -10.04 3.92
CA ARG A 52 -13.60 -10.92 4.87
C ARG A 52 -13.53 -10.42 6.31
N GLY A 53 -12.79 -9.34 6.56
CA GLY A 53 -12.65 -8.72 7.88
C GLY A 53 -11.36 -9.08 8.62
N ASP A 54 -10.50 -9.93 8.07
CA ASP A 54 -9.19 -10.22 8.64
C ASP A 54 -8.34 -8.94 8.66
N GLU A 55 -7.46 -8.82 9.64
CA GLU A 55 -6.59 -7.67 9.78
C GLU A 55 -5.15 -8.11 9.96
N GLY A 56 -4.22 -7.29 9.49
CA GLY A 56 -2.79 -7.51 9.64
C GLY A 56 -2.02 -6.21 9.46
N GLN A 57 -0.70 -6.33 9.44
CA GLN A 57 0.19 -5.21 9.21
C GLN A 57 1.18 -5.53 8.10
N VAL A 58 1.55 -4.51 7.34
CA VAL A 58 2.60 -4.60 6.34
C VAL A 58 3.56 -3.43 6.49
N THR A 59 4.85 -3.71 6.53
CA THR A 59 5.90 -2.68 6.63
C THR A 59 6.50 -2.45 5.26
N VAL A 60 6.48 -1.20 4.79
CA VAL A 60 6.98 -0.84 3.46
C VAL A 60 8.50 -0.76 3.50
N LEU A 61 9.18 -1.74 2.92
CA LEU A 61 10.64 -1.77 2.79
C LEU A 61 11.12 -0.81 1.70
N GLY A 62 10.33 -0.68 0.64
CA GLY A 62 10.66 0.15 -0.51
C GLY A 62 9.64 0.03 -1.63
N PHE A 63 10.11 0.24 -2.86
CA PHE A 63 9.29 0.23 -4.06
C PHE A 63 9.93 -0.66 -5.11
N SER A 64 9.10 -1.38 -5.87
CA SER A 64 9.62 -2.16 -6.99
C SER A 64 10.06 -1.23 -8.13
N LEU A 65 11.26 -1.49 -8.67
CA LEU A 65 11.79 -0.79 -9.85
C LEU A 65 11.27 -1.37 -11.17
N THR A 66 10.55 -2.50 -11.14
CA THR A 66 10.08 -3.21 -12.34
C THR A 66 9.20 -2.35 -13.27
N GLY A 67 8.57 -1.30 -12.75
CA GLY A 67 7.77 -0.34 -13.53
C GLY A 67 8.46 1.00 -13.83
N GLY A 68 9.75 1.13 -13.57
CA GLY A 68 10.51 2.38 -13.66
C GLY A 68 10.65 3.13 -12.33
N LYS A 69 11.28 4.31 -12.36
CA LYS A 69 11.51 5.13 -11.15
C LYS A 69 10.17 5.61 -10.58
N VAL A 70 9.91 5.24 -9.34
CA VAL A 70 8.77 5.75 -8.58
C VAL A 70 9.02 7.20 -8.18
N THR A 71 8.08 8.09 -8.52
CA THR A 71 8.13 9.53 -8.21
C THR A 71 6.77 10.02 -7.73
N ASP A 72 6.77 11.07 -6.90
CA ASP A 72 5.53 11.71 -6.43
C ASP A 72 4.67 12.24 -7.59
N ALA A 73 5.30 12.70 -8.68
CA ALA A 73 4.58 13.17 -9.86
C ALA A 73 3.80 12.03 -10.53
N ARG A 74 4.47 10.91 -10.82
CA ARG A 74 3.83 9.73 -11.44
C ARG A 74 2.78 9.11 -10.53
N PHE A 75 3.04 9.08 -9.22
CA PHE A 75 2.06 8.57 -8.26
C PHE A 75 0.82 9.46 -8.20
N ARG A 76 0.96 10.79 -8.18
CA ARG A 76 -0.20 11.70 -8.25
C ARG A 76 -1.00 11.58 -9.55
N GLU A 77 -0.33 11.35 -10.67
CA GLU A 77 -0.98 11.17 -11.97
C GLU A 77 -1.75 9.84 -12.08
N THR A 78 -1.14 8.74 -11.64
CA THR A 78 -1.68 7.39 -11.90
C THR A 78 -2.43 6.80 -10.71
N GLY A 79 -2.15 7.29 -9.49
CA GLY A 79 -2.60 6.71 -8.23
C GLY A 79 -2.09 5.30 -7.97
N ARG A 80 -1.06 4.82 -8.70
CA ARG A 80 -0.56 3.43 -8.58
C ARG A 80 0.85 3.38 -8.02
N LEU A 81 1.11 2.37 -7.18
CA LEU A 81 2.42 2.09 -6.60
C LEU A 81 2.63 0.58 -6.50
N ASP A 82 3.87 0.15 -6.74
CA ASP A 82 4.34 -1.21 -6.48
C ASP A 82 5.20 -1.14 -5.20
N LEU A 83 4.65 -1.62 -4.09
CA LEU A 83 5.29 -1.60 -2.78
C LEU A 83 6.04 -2.90 -2.56
N HIS A 84 7.30 -2.83 -2.13
CA HIS A 84 8.01 -3.97 -1.56
C HIS A 84 7.79 -3.93 -0.05
N VAL A 85 7.21 -4.99 0.50
CA VAL A 85 6.78 -5.06 1.90
C VAL A 85 7.30 -6.29 2.60
N GLU A 86 7.50 -6.16 3.91
CA GLU A 86 7.48 -7.27 4.86
C GLU A 86 6.08 -7.32 5.48
N GLU A 87 5.61 -8.51 5.82
CA GLU A 87 4.23 -8.69 6.23
C GLU A 87 4.13 -9.52 7.49
N GLU A 88 3.28 -9.03 8.38
CA GLU A 88 2.92 -9.63 9.64
C GLU A 88 1.40 -9.84 9.60
N SER A 89 0.93 -10.63 8.63
CA SER A 89 -0.49 -10.91 8.41
C SER A 89 -0.71 -12.39 8.12
N ASP A 90 -1.64 -13.01 8.85
CA ASP A 90 -2.16 -14.36 8.59
C ASP A 90 -3.70 -14.30 8.50
N PRO A 91 -4.31 -14.52 7.32
CA PRO A 91 -3.68 -14.93 6.06
C PRO A 91 -2.88 -13.80 5.41
N PRO A 92 -1.97 -14.13 4.47
CA PRO A 92 -1.23 -13.13 3.70
C PRO A 92 -2.18 -12.17 2.96
N VAL A 93 -1.85 -10.87 2.99
CA VAL A 93 -2.46 -9.83 2.14
C VAL A 93 -2.64 -10.29 0.68
N SER A 94 -3.82 -10.06 0.12
CA SER A 94 -4.12 -10.47 -1.25
C SER A 94 -4.98 -9.44 -1.97
N LEU A 95 -5.44 -9.80 -3.16
CA LEU A 95 -6.31 -8.95 -3.97
C LEU A 95 -7.48 -8.39 -3.15
N ARG A 96 -7.80 -7.12 -3.42
CA ARG A 96 -8.92 -6.38 -2.82
C ARG A 96 -8.75 -6.02 -1.35
N TRP A 97 -7.65 -6.39 -0.69
CA TRP A 97 -7.34 -5.88 0.64
C TRP A 97 -7.18 -4.36 0.60
N ILE A 98 -7.49 -3.72 1.73
CA ILE A 98 -7.29 -2.29 1.93
C ILE A 98 -6.09 -2.09 2.83
N LEU A 99 -5.11 -1.32 2.35
CA LEU A 99 -4.02 -0.81 3.17
C LEU A 99 -4.35 0.61 3.58
N SER A 100 -4.11 0.96 4.83
CA SER A 100 -4.33 2.30 5.32
C SER A 100 -3.11 2.85 6.05
N ALA A 101 -2.68 4.04 5.64
CA ALA A 101 -1.70 4.86 6.37
C ALA A 101 -2.46 5.82 7.29
N GLY A 102 -2.16 5.80 8.59
CA GLY A 102 -2.63 6.82 9.53
C GLY A 102 -1.84 8.12 9.34
N ALA A 103 -2.54 9.26 9.44
CA ALA A 103 -1.92 10.58 9.48
C ALA A 103 -1.04 10.76 10.72
#